data_AF-A0A401U1A3-F1
#
_entry.id   AF-A0A401U1A3-F1
#
_cell.length_a   1.000
_cell.length_b   1.000
_cell.length_c   1.000
_cell.angle_alpha   90.00
_cell.angle_beta   90.00
_cell.angle_gamma   90.00
#
_symmetry.space_group_name_H-M   'P 1'
#
loop_
_entity.id
_entity.type
_entity.pdbx_description
1 polymer ?
#
loop_
_entity_poly.entity_id
_entity_poly.type
_entity_poly.pdbx_seq_one_letter_code
_entity_poly.pdbx_strand_id
1 'polypeptide(L)'
;TTAGLDGVPSTQKVAAFTGRAGLAYVFDSGIAPYVSYATSFAPQVGVDVSGTPFKPTTGEQKEIGIKYQMPQVPVLLTAAVFDITQDNVLRTDPNSMAFQAATGQVESKGVELEAKLALKQGFDLTAAYTHLNVVIMQGNPDTTGNELSGIPRNSFAAFGKYTFQSGVPVEGLGLGLGVRYIGTNFGND
;
A
#
# COMPACT_ATOMS: atom_id res chain seq x y z
N THR A 1 2.74 25.54 8.08
CA THR A 1 2.13 26.34 9.17
C THR A 1 0.94 25.56 9.67
N THR A 2 0.88 25.32 10.98
CA THR A 2 -0.18 24.58 11.67
C THR A 2 -0.92 25.57 12.58
N ALA A 3 -2.26 25.58 12.60
CA ALA A 3 -2.99 26.45 13.52
C ALA A 3 -2.85 25.92 14.96
N GLY A 4 -2.39 26.76 15.89
CA GLY A 4 -2.46 26.46 17.33
C GLY A 4 -3.91 26.53 17.84
N LEU A 5 -4.14 26.08 19.08
CA LEU A 5 -5.46 26.14 19.73
C LEU A 5 -5.99 27.58 19.86
N ASP A 6 -5.10 28.57 19.80
CA ASP A 6 -5.36 30.00 19.84
C ASP A 6 -5.58 30.64 18.45
N GLY A 7 -5.56 29.85 17.38
CA GLY A 7 -5.69 30.32 16.01
C GLY A 7 -4.43 31.01 15.44
N VAL A 8 -3.32 31.02 16.19
CA VAL A 8 -2.06 31.61 15.74
C VAL A 8 -1.33 30.61 14.82
N PRO A 9 -0.84 31.03 13.65
CA PRO A 9 0.00 30.18 12.80
C PRO A 9 1.27 29.77 13.55
N SER A 10 1.36 28.51 13.94
CA SER A 10 2.57 27.90 14.48
C SER A 10 3.39 27.27 13.36
N THR A 11 4.71 27.31 13.48
CA THR A 11 5.61 26.62 12.57
C THR A 11 6.17 25.40 13.27
N GLN A 12 5.66 24.22 12.91
CA GLN A 12 6.24 22.96 13.34
C GLN A 12 7.50 22.67 12.50
N LYS A 13 8.66 22.58 13.16
CA LYS A 13 9.91 22.13 12.54
C LYS A 13 10.17 20.70 12.99
N VAL A 14 9.91 19.75 12.11
CA VAL A 14 10.18 18.34 12.34
C VAL A 14 11.13 17.81 11.28
N ALA A 15 12.04 16.94 11.68
CA ALA A 15 13.01 16.29 10.81
C ALA A 15 13.15 14.83 11.24
N ALA A 16 13.38 13.95 10.27
CA ALA A 16 13.69 12.55 10.51
C ALA A 16 14.71 12.07 9.49
N PHE A 17 15.50 11.09 9.91
CA PHE A 17 16.35 10.32 9.02
C PHE A 17 15.56 9.10 8.54
N THR A 18 15.33 9.01 7.23
CA THR A 18 14.71 7.84 6.59
C THR A 18 15.69 7.17 5.65
N GLY A 19 15.48 5.88 5.41
CA GLY A 19 16.38 5.09 4.60
C GLY A 19 15.72 3.87 4.00
N ARG A 20 16.43 3.27 3.05
CA ARG A 20 16.05 1.99 2.47
C ARG A 20 17.30 1.17 2.17
N ALA A 21 17.19 -0.13 2.39
CA ALA A 21 18.19 -1.12 2.01
C ALA A 21 17.47 -2.29 1.34
N GLY A 22 18.09 -2.86 0.31
CA GLY A 22 17.53 -4.01 -0.39
C GLY A 22 18.61 -4.82 -1.07
N LEU A 23 18.36 -6.12 -1.18
CA LEU A 23 19.21 -7.07 -1.88
C LEU A 23 18.36 -7.83 -2.89
N ALA A 24 18.84 -7.93 -4.11
CA ALA A 24 18.22 -8.71 -5.16
C ALA A 24 19.29 -9.49 -5.92
N TYR A 25 18.92 -10.64 -6.46
CA TYR A 25 19.76 -11.41 -7.37
C TYR A 25 19.00 -11.67 -8.66
N VAL A 26 19.62 -11.40 -9.81
CA VAL A 26 19.00 -11.60 -11.12
C VAL A 26 19.60 -12.85 -11.75
N PHE A 27 18.78 -13.87 -11.96
CA PHE A 27 19.18 -15.09 -12.66
C PHE A 27 19.03 -14.92 -14.18
N ASP A 28 19.86 -15.64 -14.95
CA ASP A 28 19.75 -15.70 -16.43
C ASP A 28 18.39 -16.22 -16.91
N SER A 29 17.67 -16.96 -16.07
CA SER A 29 16.29 -17.39 -16.33
C SER A 29 15.29 -16.24 -16.36
N GLY A 30 15.67 -15.02 -15.96
CA GLY A 30 14.78 -13.86 -15.83
C GLY A 30 14.07 -13.76 -14.48
N ILE A 31 14.33 -14.69 -13.57
CA ILE A 31 13.83 -14.67 -12.19
C ILE A 31 14.72 -13.75 -11.35
N ALA A 32 14.10 -12.94 -10.48
CA ALA A 32 14.79 -12.05 -9.57
C ALA A 32 14.12 -12.02 -8.19
N PRO A 33 14.54 -12.87 -7.22
CA PRO A 33 14.14 -12.71 -5.83
C PRO A 33 14.80 -11.49 -5.20
N TYR A 34 14.12 -10.90 -4.23
CA TYR A 34 14.64 -9.77 -3.47
C TYR A 34 14.08 -9.73 -2.05
N VAL A 35 14.81 -9.04 -1.18
CA VAL A 35 14.37 -8.61 0.15
C VAL A 35 14.64 -7.12 0.30
N SER A 36 13.79 -6.41 1.03
CA SER A 36 13.98 -4.99 1.29
C SER A 36 13.47 -4.58 2.68
N TYR A 37 14.07 -3.51 3.19
CA TYR A 37 13.63 -2.78 4.35
C TYR A 37 13.63 -1.29 4.05
N ALA A 38 12.57 -0.58 4.45
CA ALA A 38 12.45 0.86 4.23
C ALA A 38 11.75 1.52 5.40
N THR A 39 12.10 2.77 5.68
CA THR A 39 11.43 3.62 6.67
C THR A 39 10.82 4.85 6.03
N SER A 40 9.74 5.34 6.63
CA SER A 40 9.00 6.53 6.17
C SER A 40 8.69 7.47 7.32
N PHE A 41 8.40 8.73 6.97
CA PHE A 41 8.10 9.79 7.90
C PHE A 41 7.13 10.78 7.26
N ALA A 42 6.06 11.14 7.97
CA ALA A 42 5.08 12.11 7.53
C ALA A 42 4.70 13.05 8.70
N PRO A 43 4.96 14.37 8.60
CA PRO A 43 4.48 15.34 9.58
C PRO A 43 2.95 15.30 9.72
N GLN A 44 2.46 15.49 10.93
CA GLN A 44 1.03 15.56 11.23
C GLN A 44 0.65 16.96 11.66
N VAL A 45 -0.44 17.48 11.10
CA VAL A 45 -0.95 18.81 11.41
C VAL A 45 -1.85 18.74 12.63
N GLY A 46 -1.63 19.62 13.60
CA GLY A 46 -2.47 19.76 14.79
C GLY A 46 -1.66 19.65 16.08
N VAL A 47 -2.37 19.75 17.20
CA VAL A 47 -1.82 19.68 18.54
C VAL A 47 -2.69 18.80 19.42
N ASP A 48 -2.10 18.19 20.43
CA ASP A 48 -2.81 17.42 21.44
C ASP A 48 -3.54 18.32 22.46
N VAL A 49 -4.16 17.70 23.47
CA VAL A 49 -4.88 18.39 24.55
C VAL A 49 -4.01 19.38 25.34
N SER A 50 -2.69 19.20 25.33
CA SER A 50 -1.73 20.10 25.99
C SER A 50 -1.26 21.25 25.10
N GLY A 51 -1.72 21.31 23.84
CA GLY A 51 -1.24 22.26 22.84
C GLY A 51 0.11 21.86 22.23
N THR A 52 0.58 20.64 22.48
CA THR A 52 1.84 20.13 21.91
C THR A 52 1.60 19.62 20.49
N PRO A 53 2.41 20.01 19.49
CA PRO A 53 2.28 19.50 18.12
C PRO A 53 2.36 17.98 18.05
N PHE A 54 1.53 17.36 17.20
CA PHE A 54 1.53 15.91 17.05
C PHE A 54 2.88 15.38 16.60
N LYS A 55 3.25 14.22 17.15
CA LYS A 55 4.38 13.45 16.66
C LYS A 55 4.12 13.08 15.19
N PRO A 56 5.12 13.20 14.31
CA PRO A 56 4.99 12.73 12.94
C PRO A 56 4.68 11.23 12.88
N THR A 57 3.92 10.81 11.87
CA THR A 57 3.74 9.40 11.57
C THR A 57 5.05 8.83 11.06
N THR A 58 5.46 7.67 11.58
CA THR A 58 6.61 6.93 11.04
C THR A 58 6.12 5.59 10.52
N GLY A 59 6.81 5.04 9.53
CA GLY A 59 6.52 3.72 9.02
C GLY A 59 7.78 2.90 8.84
N GLU A 60 7.66 1.60 9.04
CA GLU A 60 8.70 0.62 8.76
C GLU A 60 8.11 -0.49 7.90
N GLN A 61 8.77 -0.82 6.80
CA GLN A 61 8.36 -1.86 5.87
C GLN A 61 9.44 -2.92 5.75
N LYS A 62 9.05 -4.18 5.84
CA LYS A 62 9.85 -5.35 5.47
C LYS A 62 9.14 -6.05 4.32
N GLU A 63 9.88 -6.41 3.29
CA GLU A 63 9.32 -7.07 2.12
C GLU A 63 10.25 -8.15 1.60
N ILE A 64 9.67 -9.27 1.19
CA ILE A 64 10.33 -10.30 0.41
C ILE A 64 9.47 -10.58 -0.82
N GLY A 65 10.11 -10.62 -1.98
CA GLY A 65 9.39 -10.82 -3.21
C GLY A 65 10.22 -11.49 -4.29
N ILE A 66 9.55 -11.82 -5.37
CA ILE A 66 10.12 -12.42 -6.56
C ILE A 66 9.51 -11.72 -7.78
N LYS A 67 10.38 -11.38 -8.73
CA LYS A 67 9.98 -10.87 -10.03
C LYS A 67 10.38 -11.90 -11.08
N TYR A 68 9.58 -12.05 -12.11
CA TYR A 68 9.91 -12.89 -13.26
C TYR A 68 9.65 -12.12 -14.53
N GLN A 69 10.73 -11.84 -15.26
CA GLN A 69 10.67 -11.30 -16.61
C GLN A 69 11.01 -12.44 -17.58
N MET A 70 10.01 -12.90 -18.34
CA MET A 70 10.22 -14.02 -19.25
C MET A 70 11.25 -13.64 -20.35
N PRO A 71 12.27 -14.46 -20.61
CA PRO A 71 13.18 -14.21 -21.72
C PRO A 71 12.43 -14.18 -23.05
N GLN A 72 12.75 -13.20 -23.90
CA GLN A 72 12.24 -13.08 -25.28
C GLN A 72 10.73 -12.83 -25.43
N VAL A 73 9.97 -12.78 -24.35
CA VAL A 73 8.52 -12.52 -24.33
C VAL A 73 8.23 -11.39 -23.34
N PRO A 74 7.43 -10.37 -23.69
CA PRO A 74 7.08 -9.27 -22.78
C PRO A 74 6.04 -9.74 -21.74
N VAL A 75 6.51 -10.58 -20.82
CA VAL A 75 5.78 -11.08 -19.65
C VAL A 75 6.55 -10.65 -18.41
N LEU A 76 5.86 -9.94 -17.54
CA LEU A 76 6.34 -9.57 -16.21
C LEU A 76 5.35 -10.09 -15.17
N LEU A 77 5.84 -10.92 -14.26
CA LEU A 77 5.10 -11.38 -13.10
C LEU A 77 5.81 -10.89 -11.84
N THR A 78 5.05 -10.49 -10.84
CA THR A 78 5.58 -10.15 -9.52
C THR A 78 4.75 -10.82 -8.43
N ALA A 79 5.43 -11.23 -7.37
CA ALA A 79 4.80 -11.69 -6.15
C ALA A 79 5.60 -11.17 -4.96
N ALA A 80 4.93 -10.60 -3.97
CA ALA A 80 5.55 -10.07 -2.78
C ALA A 80 4.71 -10.39 -1.55
N VAL A 81 5.38 -10.58 -0.41
CA VAL A 81 4.77 -10.53 0.91
C VAL A 81 5.45 -9.43 1.71
N PHE A 82 4.65 -8.68 2.46
CA PHE A 82 5.12 -7.51 3.19
C PHE A 82 4.53 -7.45 4.58
N ASP A 83 5.25 -6.73 5.43
CA ASP A 83 4.88 -6.35 6.79
C ASP A 83 5.24 -4.87 6.96
N ILE A 84 4.21 -4.05 7.19
CA ILE A 84 4.33 -2.61 7.35
C ILE A 84 3.78 -2.23 8.72
N THR A 85 4.59 -1.63 9.58
CA THR A 85 4.14 -1.03 10.83
C THR A 85 4.12 0.48 10.68
N GLN A 86 3.04 1.13 11.10
CA GLN A 86 2.89 2.57 11.12
C GLN A 86 2.60 3.05 12.54
N ASP A 87 3.44 3.97 13.03
CA ASP A 87 3.40 4.50 14.39
C ASP A 87 2.90 5.94 14.45
N ASN A 88 2.50 6.34 15.66
CA ASN A 88 1.97 7.66 15.98
C ASN A 88 0.67 7.99 15.22
N VAL A 89 -0.10 6.99 14.81
CA VAL A 89 -1.41 7.22 14.18
C VAL A 89 -2.32 7.96 15.16
N LEU A 90 -3.03 8.98 14.68
CA LEU A 90 -3.97 9.72 15.52
C LEU A 90 -5.13 8.84 15.96
N ARG A 91 -5.36 8.80 17.26
CA ARG A 91 -6.50 8.15 17.91
C ARG A 91 -7.17 9.14 18.85
N THR A 92 -8.42 8.91 19.19
CA THR A 92 -9.12 9.76 20.17
C THR A 92 -8.41 9.69 21.51
N ASP A 93 -8.17 10.85 22.14
CA ASP A 93 -7.52 10.89 23.46
C ASP A 93 -8.45 10.22 24.50
N PRO A 94 -7.98 9.19 25.22
CA PRO A 94 -8.81 8.47 26.20
C PRO A 94 -9.22 9.34 27.40
N ASN A 95 -8.49 10.42 27.68
CA ASN A 95 -8.80 11.36 28.76
C ASN A 95 -9.63 12.56 28.28
N SER A 96 -9.77 12.76 26.97
CA SER A 96 -10.48 13.89 26.39
C SER A 96 -11.02 13.58 24.99
N MET A 97 -12.27 13.15 24.91
CA MET A 97 -12.90 12.74 23.64
C MET A 97 -12.98 13.86 22.56
N ALA A 98 -12.76 15.12 22.94
CA ALA A 98 -12.71 16.24 22.00
C ALA A 98 -11.34 16.40 21.30
N PHE A 99 -10.33 15.64 21.71
CA PHE A 99 -8.97 15.74 21.22
C PHE A 99 -8.47 14.40 20.67
N GLN A 100 -7.37 14.48 19.90
CA GLN A 100 -6.64 13.32 19.42
C GLN A 100 -5.29 13.23 20.12
N ALA A 101 -4.74 12.02 20.15
CA ALA A 101 -3.39 11.71 20.59
C ALA A 101 -2.68 10.89 19.51
N ALA A 102 -1.41 11.23 19.23
CA ALA A 102 -0.55 10.52 18.29
C ALA A 102 0.11 9.29 18.94
N THR A 103 -0.73 8.35 19.40
CA THR A 103 -0.30 7.16 20.17
C THR A 103 -0.70 5.84 19.50
N GLY A 104 -1.40 5.91 18.38
CA GLY A 104 -1.85 4.71 17.67
C GLY A 104 -0.72 4.02 16.92
N GLN A 105 -0.89 2.71 16.74
CA GLN A 105 -0.06 1.88 15.88
C GLN A 105 -0.96 0.97 15.05
N VAL A 106 -0.69 0.88 13.75
CA VAL A 106 -1.37 -0.07 12.84
C VAL A 106 -0.32 -0.93 12.13
N GLU A 107 -0.61 -2.21 11.99
CA GLU A 107 0.21 -3.18 11.29
C GLU A 107 -0.55 -3.66 10.05
N SER A 108 0.09 -3.60 8.89
CA SER A 108 -0.43 -4.02 7.60
C SER A 108 0.44 -5.14 7.05
N LYS A 109 -0.13 -6.34 6.98
CA LYS A 109 0.52 -7.54 6.44
C LYS A 109 -0.24 -8.02 5.23
N GLY A 110 0.46 -8.41 4.18
CA GLY A 110 -0.21 -8.79 2.95
C GLY A 110 0.63 -9.55 1.95
N VAL A 111 -0.08 -9.97 0.90
CA VAL A 111 0.46 -10.61 -0.29
C VAL A 111 -0.03 -9.83 -1.50
N GLU A 112 0.88 -9.52 -2.42
CA GLU A 112 0.57 -8.89 -3.69
C GLU A 112 1.07 -9.76 -4.84
N LEU A 113 0.20 -9.95 -5.83
CA LEU A 113 0.51 -10.63 -7.08
C LEU A 113 0.15 -9.70 -8.24
N GLU A 114 1.07 -9.53 -9.19
CA GLU A 114 0.83 -8.76 -10.40
C GLU A 114 1.29 -9.54 -11.64
N ALA A 115 0.52 -9.44 -12.71
CA ALA A 115 0.87 -9.99 -14.01
C ALA A 115 0.63 -8.96 -15.11
N LYS A 116 1.64 -8.77 -15.96
CA LYS A 116 1.57 -7.94 -17.17
C LYS A 116 2.11 -8.71 -18.36
N LEU A 117 1.26 -8.89 -19.37
CA LEU A 117 1.55 -9.66 -20.58
C LEU A 117 1.27 -8.78 -21.81
N ALA A 118 2.14 -8.81 -22.81
CA ALA A 118 1.92 -8.17 -24.11
C ALA A 118 2.28 -9.12 -25.27
N LEU A 119 1.48 -10.17 -25.45
CA LEU A 119 1.79 -11.26 -26.35
C LEU A 119 1.76 -10.81 -27.83
N LYS A 120 2.71 -11.32 -28.62
CA LYS A 120 2.89 -10.96 -30.04
C LYS A 120 1.66 -11.27 -30.91
N GLN A 121 0.78 -12.14 -30.44
CA GLN A 121 -0.48 -12.51 -31.10
C GLN A 121 -1.58 -11.44 -30.91
N GLY A 122 -1.26 -10.28 -30.36
CA GLY A 122 -2.19 -9.17 -30.15
C GLY A 122 -2.93 -9.20 -28.83
N PHE A 123 -2.49 -10.03 -27.87
CA PHE A 123 -3.15 -10.17 -26.57
C PHE A 123 -2.36 -9.45 -25.47
N ASP A 124 -2.97 -8.42 -24.88
CA ASP A 124 -2.46 -7.70 -23.73
C ASP A 124 -3.29 -8.06 -22.48
N LEU A 125 -2.62 -8.28 -21.35
CA LEU A 125 -3.28 -8.50 -20.05
C LEU A 125 -2.54 -7.75 -18.96
N THR A 126 -3.29 -7.06 -18.11
CA THR A 126 -2.82 -6.61 -16.80
C THR A 126 -3.75 -7.18 -15.75
N ALA A 127 -3.21 -7.81 -14.72
CA ALA A 127 -3.97 -8.36 -13.61
C ALA A 127 -3.23 -8.13 -12.29
N ALA A 128 -3.97 -7.86 -11.23
CA ALA A 128 -3.44 -7.67 -9.88
C ALA A 128 -4.36 -8.31 -8.86
N TYR A 129 -3.77 -8.92 -7.83
CA TYR A 129 -4.47 -9.44 -6.67
C TYR A 129 -3.73 -9.01 -5.40
N THR A 130 -4.50 -8.56 -4.41
CA THR A 130 -3.99 -8.18 -3.10
C THR A 130 -4.78 -8.90 -2.03
N HIS A 131 -4.07 -9.59 -1.13
CA HIS A 131 -4.58 -10.02 0.16
C HIS A 131 -3.98 -9.13 1.25
N LEU A 132 -4.82 -8.49 2.05
CA LEU A 132 -4.39 -7.48 3.02
C LEU A 132 -5.07 -7.70 4.37
N ASN A 133 -4.27 -7.64 5.44
CA ASN A 133 -4.74 -7.64 6.80
C ASN A 133 -4.14 -6.44 7.53
N VAL A 134 -4.99 -5.49 7.94
CA VAL A 134 -4.56 -4.29 8.66
C VAL A 134 -5.17 -4.30 10.05
N VAL A 135 -4.33 -4.34 11.08
CA VAL A 135 -4.73 -4.51 12.49
C VAL A 135 -4.28 -3.31 13.31
N ILE A 136 -5.12 -2.91 14.26
CA ILE A 136 -4.82 -1.86 15.24
C ILE A 136 -4.01 -2.46 16.36
N MET A 137 -2.70 -2.29 16.32
CA MET A 137 -1.80 -2.83 17.34
C MET A 137 -1.86 -2.02 18.63
N GLN A 138 -2.06 -0.71 18.51
CA GLN A 138 -2.23 0.21 19.64
C GLN A 138 -3.29 1.25 19.28
N GLY A 139 -4.28 1.44 20.15
CA GLY A 139 -5.38 2.37 19.93
C GLY A 139 -6.24 2.55 21.18
N ASN A 140 -7.52 2.89 20.98
CA ASN A 140 -8.49 2.93 22.07
C ASN A 140 -8.82 1.49 22.54
N PRO A 141 -9.19 1.28 23.82
CA PRO A 141 -9.39 -0.08 24.38
C PRO A 141 -10.41 -0.96 23.64
N ASP A 142 -11.40 -0.35 23.00
CA ASP A 142 -12.46 -0.99 22.22
C ASP A 142 -12.05 -1.34 20.78
N THR A 143 -10.99 -0.72 20.28
CA THR A 143 -10.52 -0.85 18.88
C THR A 143 -9.21 -1.65 18.77
N THR A 144 -8.44 -1.75 19.85
CA THR A 144 -7.14 -2.43 19.84
C THR A 144 -7.32 -3.92 19.59
N GLY A 145 -6.61 -4.44 18.59
CA GLY A 145 -6.72 -5.81 18.09
C GLY A 145 -7.74 -5.98 16.96
N ASN A 146 -8.59 -4.98 16.69
CA ASN A 146 -9.52 -5.03 15.57
C ASN A 146 -8.80 -4.81 14.24
N GLU A 147 -9.42 -5.28 13.16
CA GLU A 147 -9.05 -4.88 11.81
C GLU A 147 -9.51 -3.46 11.52
N LEU A 148 -8.63 -2.69 10.88
CA LEU A 148 -8.92 -1.31 10.50
C LEU A 148 -10.09 -1.27 9.50
N SER A 149 -11.07 -0.40 9.76
CA SER A 149 -12.28 -0.33 8.95
C SER A 149 -12.03 0.24 7.57
N GLY A 150 -12.93 -0.06 6.62
CA GLY A 150 -12.85 0.42 5.25
C GLY A 150 -11.78 -0.25 4.38
N ILE A 151 -10.96 -1.15 4.92
CA ILE A 151 -9.90 -1.83 4.18
C ILE A 151 -10.36 -3.25 3.75
N PRO A 152 -10.54 -3.51 2.44
CA PRO A 152 -10.96 -4.83 1.96
C PRO A 152 -9.82 -5.84 2.08
N ARG A 153 -10.11 -7.03 2.63
CA ARG A 153 -9.10 -8.09 2.75
C ARG A 153 -8.61 -8.64 1.43
N ASN A 154 -9.47 -8.63 0.42
CA ASN A 154 -9.15 -9.17 -0.89
C ASN A 154 -9.58 -8.16 -1.95
N SER A 155 -8.67 -7.83 -2.85
CA SER A 155 -8.95 -7.00 -4.03
C SER A 155 -8.37 -7.68 -5.26
N PHE A 156 -9.12 -7.66 -6.36
CA PHE A 156 -8.67 -8.18 -7.65
C PHE A 156 -9.08 -7.23 -8.77
N ALA A 157 -8.20 -7.02 -9.72
CA ALA A 157 -8.52 -6.30 -10.95
C ALA A 157 -7.82 -6.97 -12.13
N ALA A 158 -8.50 -7.07 -13.26
CA ALA A 158 -7.89 -7.51 -14.50
C ALA A 158 -8.47 -6.74 -15.69
N PHE A 159 -7.62 -6.44 -16.65
CA PHE A 159 -7.99 -5.85 -17.93
C PHE A 159 -7.26 -6.57 -19.05
N GLY A 160 -8.03 -7.18 -19.94
CA GLY A 160 -7.53 -7.87 -21.13
C GLY A 160 -7.92 -7.11 -22.39
N LYS A 161 -7.03 -7.09 -23.37
CA LYS A 161 -7.28 -6.53 -24.70
C LYS A 161 -6.78 -7.51 -25.76
N TYR A 162 -7.54 -7.65 -26.84
CA TYR A 162 -7.13 -8.36 -28.03
C TYR A 162 -7.21 -7.44 -29.25
N THR A 163 -6.11 -7.35 -30.00
CA THR A 163 -6.04 -6.67 -31.30
C THR A 163 -5.93 -7.71 -32.41
N PHE A 164 -6.88 -7.69 -33.34
CA PHE A 164 -6.90 -8.57 -34.49
C PHE A 164 -5.66 -8.34 -35.37
N GLN A 165 -4.89 -9.40 -35.59
CA GLN A 165 -3.64 -9.40 -36.34
C GLN A 165 -3.88 -9.43 -37.86
N SER A 166 -2.81 -9.30 -38.64
CA SER A 166 -2.90 -9.34 -40.10
C SER A 166 -3.46 -10.67 -40.63
N GLY A 167 -4.24 -10.58 -41.71
CA GLY A 167 -4.83 -11.75 -42.39
C GLY A 167 -6.28 -12.06 -42.01
N VAL A 168 -6.96 -11.17 -41.26
CA VAL A 168 -8.41 -11.24 -41.03
C VAL A 168 -9.12 -9.96 -41.53
N PRO A 169 -10.43 -10.00 -41.87
CA PRO A 169 -11.14 -8.82 -42.40
C PRO A 169 -11.20 -7.61 -41.46
N VAL A 170 -10.92 -7.80 -40.18
CA VAL A 170 -10.99 -6.79 -39.13
C VAL A 170 -9.60 -6.47 -38.55
N GLU A 171 -8.54 -6.63 -39.33
CA GLU A 171 -7.17 -6.29 -38.94
C GLU A 171 -7.09 -4.90 -38.29
N GLY A 172 -6.38 -4.81 -37.15
CA GLY A 172 -6.21 -3.58 -36.40
C GLY A 172 -7.36 -3.23 -35.43
N LEU A 173 -8.52 -3.88 -35.54
CA LEU A 173 -9.60 -3.73 -34.55
C LEU A 173 -9.14 -4.24 -33.18
N GLY A 174 -9.47 -3.51 -32.11
CA GLY A 174 -9.17 -3.89 -30.74
C GLY A 174 -10.42 -4.05 -29.89
N LEU A 175 -10.50 -5.12 -29.10
CA LEU A 175 -11.55 -5.37 -28.12
C LEU A 175 -10.92 -5.47 -26.74
N GLY A 176 -11.55 -4.86 -25.73
CA GLY A 176 -11.06 -4.88 -24.35
C GLY A 176 -12.17 -5.15 -23.36
N LEU A 177 -11.83 -5.86 -22.28
CA LEU A 177 -12.74 -6.14 -21.17
C LEU A 177 -11.98 -6.04 -19.85
N GLY A 178 -12.61 -5.40 -18.87
CA GLY A 178 -12.07 -5.26 -17.52
C GLY A 178 -13.03 -5.77 -16.45
N VAL A 179 -12.47 -6.30 -15.36
CA VAL A 179 -13.19 -6.68 -14.16
C VAL A 179 -12.49 -6.11 -12.94
N ARG A 180 -13.27 -5.73 -11.92
CA ARG A 180 -12.75 -5.33 -10.61
C ARG A 180 -13.62 -5.95 -9.53
N TYR A 181 -12.97 -6.56 -8.55
CA TYR A 181 -13.59 -7.12 -7.36
C TYR A 181 -12.98 -6.46 -6.13
N ILE A 182 -13.85 -6.02 -5.23
CA ILE A 182 -13.50 -5.48 -3.92
C ILE A 182 -14.23 -6.32 -2.89
N GLY A 183 -13.46 -6.98 -2.03
CA GLY A 183 -13.97 -7.86 -0.98
C GLY A 183 -14.63 -7.10 0.16
N THR A 184 -15.13 -7.86 1.12
CA THR A 184 -15.71 -7.31 2.34
C THR A 184 -14.65 -6.63 3.21
N ASN A 185 -15.09 -5.60 3.93
CA ASN A 185 -14.32 -4.92 4.97
C ASN A 185 -15.24 -4.67 6.18
N PHE A 186 -14.63 -4.29 7.30
CA PHE A 186 -15.37 -3.81 8.45
C PHE A 186 -15.85 -2.38 8.22
N GLY A 187 -17.07 -2.07 8.65
CA GLY A 187 -17.66 -0.73 8.55
C GLY A 187 -17.30 0.20 9.71
N ASN A 188 -16.70 -0.35 10.77
CA ASN A 188 -16.23 0.35 11.96
C ASN A 188 -15.02 -0.39 12.56
N ASP A 189 -14.18 0.34 13.26
CA ASP A 189 -13.03 -0.18 14.00
C ASP A 189 -12.88 0.49 15.35
#